data_AF-A0A3N5HNF5-F1
#
_entry.id   AF-A0A3N5HNF5-F1
#
_cell.length_a   1.000
_cell.length_b   1.000
_cell.length_c   1.000
_cell.angle_alpha   90.00
_cell.angle_beta   90.00
_cell.angle_gamma   90.00
#
_symmetry.space_group_name_H-M   'P 1'
#
loop_
_entity.id
_entity.type
_entity.pdbx_description
1 polymer ?
#
loop_
_entity_poly.entity_id
_entity_poly.type
_entity_poly.pdbx_seq_one_letter_code
_entity_poly.pdbx_strand_id
1 'polypeptide(L)'
;MNYRNITLAVVGLALSLSFLAVPAMAAEKDGVTMKDGKMIRLQEGKDIGRMDRETTMSNGTRVMMNGKMVMKDGKEMQLQEGQIMMLDGKLIEGGK
;
A
#
# COMPACT_ATOMS: atom_id res chain seq x y z
N MET A 1 -53.35 -38.42 1.56
CA MET A 1 -52.62 -37.27 1.00
C MET A 1 -51.27 -37.78 0.51
N ASN A 2 -50.98 -37.65 -0.79
CA ASN A 2 -50.00 -38.46 -1.52
C ASN A 2 -48.58 -37.86 -1.56
N TYR A 3 -47.55 -38.67 -1.25
CA TYR A 3 -46.13 -38.30 -1.13
C TYR A 3 -45.34 -38.35 -2.45
N ARG A 4 -46.01 -38.24 -3.60
CA ARG A 4 -45.42 -38.58 -4.92
C ARG A 4 -44.82 -37.39 -5.70
N ASN A 5 -44.83 -36.18 -5.14
CA ASN A 5 -44.55 -34.96 -5.93
C ASN A 5 -43.39 -34.09 -5.39
N ILE A 6 -42.63 -34.54 -4.38
CA ILE A 6 -41.52 -33.75 -3.80
C ILE A 6 -40.15 -34.35 -4.19
N THR A 7 -40.10 -35.09 -5.29
CA THR A 7 -38.88 -35.75 -5.81
C THR A 7 -38.20 -34.96 -6.94
N LEU A 8 -38.74 -33.82 -7.40
CA LEU A 8 -38.22 -33.15 -8.58
C LEU A 8 -38.09 -31.64 -8.35
N ALA A 9 -36.87 -31.13 -8.58
CA ALA A 9 -36.36 -29.76 -8.37
C ALA A 9 -35.76 -29.53 -6.96
N VAL A 10 -34.48 -29.80 -6.64
CA VAL A 10 -33.26 -29.71 -7.45
C VAL A 10 -33.29 -28.53 -8.43
N VAL A 11 -33.85 -27.41 -7.98
CA VAL A 11 -33.58 -26.07 -8.50
C VAL A 11 -32.78 -25.44 -7.36
N GLY A 12 -31.47 -25.54 -7.39
CA GLY A 12 -30.73 -24.72 -8.36
C GLY A 12 -30.60 -23.28 -7.85
N LEU A 13 -30.71 -23.05 -6.55
CA LEU A 13 -30.05 -21.91 -5.93
C LEU A 13 -28.93 -22.46 -5.05
N ALA A 14 -27.86 -22.90 -5.72
CA ALA A 14 -26.56 -22.70 -5.12
C ALA A 14 -26.57 -21.26 -4.63
N LEU A 15 -26.57 -21.06 -3.31
CA LEU A 15 -26.16 -19.84 -2.62
C LEU A 15 -24.67 -19.66 -2.92
N SER A 16 -24.42 -19.53 -4.21
CA SER A 16 -23.14 -19.45 -4.86
C SER A 16 -22.56 -18.15 -4.38
N LEU A 17 -21.51 -18.33 -3.60
CA LEU A 17 -20.37 -17.46 -3.60
C LEU A 17 -20.76 -16.10 -3.04
N SER A 18 -20.78 -16.06 -1.71
CA SER A 18 -19.74 -15.31 -1.01
C SER A 18 -19.10 -14.25 -1.91
N PHE A 19 -19.84 -13.18 -2.17
CA PHE A 19 -19.23 -11.90 -2.45
C PHE A 19 -18.58 -11.51 -1.12
N LEU A 20 -17.44 -12.17 -0.81
CA LEU A 20 -16.39 -11.53 -0.07
C LEU A 20 -16.06 -10.34 -0.94
N ALA A 21 -16.74 -9.22 -0.66
CA ALA A 21 -16.23 -7.91 -0.95
C ALA A 21 -14.89 -7.90 -0.23
N VAL A 22 -13.85 -8.32 -0.95
CA VAL A 22 -12.48 -8.00 -0.61
C VAL A 22 -12.53 -6.48 -0.55
N PRO A 23 -12.41 -5.84 0.62
CA PRO A 23 -12.17 -4.41 0.59
C PRO A 23 -10.93 -4.30 -0.29
N ALA A 24 -11.08 -3.62 -1.43
CA ALA A 24 -9.94 -3.24 -2.24
C ALA A 24 -8.96 -2.68 -1.23
N MET A 25 -7.88 -3.41 -0.99
CA MET A 25 -6.79 -2.92 -0.18
C MET A 25 -6.44 -1.63 -0.89
N ALA A 26 -6.89 -0.51 -0.32
CA ALA A 26 -6.29 0.76 -0.54
C ALA A 26 -4.87 0.47 -0.11
N ALA A 27 -4.04 0.11 -1.09
CA ALA A 27 -2.62 0.26 -0.97
C ALA A 27 -2.52 1.74 -0.65
N GLU A 28 -2.41 2.04 0.65
CA GLU A 28 -1.93 3.30 1.15
C GLU A 28 -0.64 3.51 0.38
N LYS A 29 -0.75 4.18 -0.77
CA LYS A 29 0.36 4.56 -1.67
C LYS A 29 1.05 5.77 -1.06
N ASP A 30 1.14 5.73 0.25
CA ASP A 30 1.77 6.67 1.12
C ASP A 30 3.20 6.19 1.23
N GLY A 31 4.11 7.14 1.10
CA GLY A 31 5.52 6.82 0.95
C GLY A 31 6.35 8.07 0.80
N VAL A 32 7.60 7.87 0.48
CA VAL A 32 8.54 8.94 0.19
C VAL A 32 9.29 8.61 -1.07
N THR A 33 9.55 9.61 -1.91
CA THR A 33 10.32 9.46 -3.13
C THR A 33 11.39 10.53 -3.20
N MET A 34 12.51 10.22 -3.86
CA MET A 34 13.56 11.19 -4.10
C MET A 34 13.47 11.68 -5.54
N LYS A 35 13.24 12.98 -5.71
CA LYS A 35 13.07 13.62 -7.00
C LYS A 35 13.91 14.88 -7.06
N ASP A 36 14.79 14.97 -8.05
CA ASP A 36 15.67 16.13 -8.27
C ASP A 36 16.57 16.38 -7.04
N GLY A 37 17.13 15.30 -6.47
CA GLY A 37 17.88 15.33 -5.22
C GLY A 37 17.10 15.75 -3.97
N LYS A 38 15.78 15.94 -4.04
CA LYS A 38 14.94 16.33 -2.89
C LYS A 38 13.94 15.25 -2.52
N MET A 39 13.74 15.07 -1.23
CA MET A 39 12.72 14.16 -0.73
C MET A 39 11.32 14.76 -0.91
N ILE A 40 10.42 13.99 -1.50
CA ILE A 40 9.02 14.32 -1.71
C ILE A 40 8.20 13.27 -0.97
N ARG A 41 7.19 13.71 -0.23
CA ARG A 41 6.23 12.77 0.37
C ARG A 41 5.14 12.44 -0.63
N LEU A 42 4.85 11.15 -0.73
CA LEU A 42 3.68 10.62 -1.40
C LEU A 42 2.60 10.36 -0.35
N GLN A 43 1.40 10.86 -0.58
CA GLN A 43 0.21 10.50 0.18
C GLN A 43 -0.87 10.07 -0.81
N GLU A 44 -1.47 8.90 -0.61
CA GLU A 44 -2.45 8.32 -1.54
C GLU A 44 -1.95 8.27 -3.02
N GLY A 45 -0.64 8.08 -3.22
CA GLY A 45 -0.03 8.04 -4.56
C GLY A 45 0.19 9.39 -5.22
N LYS A 46 -0.07 10.51 -4.51
CA LYS A 46 0.17 11.87 -4.98
C LYS A 46 1.30 12.52 -4.20
N ASP A 47 2.12 13.32 -4.87
CA ASP A 47 3.07 14.20 -4.20
C ASP A 47 2.33 15.27 -3.37
N ILE A 48 2.42 15.16 -2.05
CA ILE A 48 1.82 16.13 -1.13
C ILE A 48 2.75 17.30 -0.78
N GLY A 49 4.04 17.15 -1.04
CA GLY A 49 5.01 18.22 -0.81
C GLY A 49 6.44 17.75 -0.61
N ARG A 50 7.36 18.70 -0.68
CA ARG A 50 8.78 18.47 -0.43
C ARG A 50 9.02 18.37 1.07
N MET A 51 9.98 17.53 1.46
CA MET A 51 10.48 17.49 2.83
C MET A 51 11.50 18.60 3.03
N ASP A 52 11.15 19.56 3.89
CA ASP A 52 12.04 20.67 4.30
C ASP A 52 12.79 20.39 5.60
N ARG A 53 12.41 19.30 6.30
CA ARG A 53 13.05 18.84 7.53
C ARG A 53 13.07 17.33 7.57
N GLU A 54 13.96 16.76 8.37
CA GLU A 54 13.87 15.35 8.73
C GLU A 54 12.50 15.05 9.36
N THR A 55 11.97 13.87 9.11
CA THR A 55 10.69 13.46 9.70
C THR A 55 10.70 11.99 9.99
N THR A 56 10.22 11.69 11.19
CA THR A 56 9.88 10.35 11.62
C THR A 56 8.50 10.00 11.08
N MET A 57 8.41 8.95 10.28
CA MET A 57 7.14 8.37 9.87
C MET A 57 6.45 7.69 11.05
N SER A 58 5.15 7.41 10.92
CA SER A 58 4.36 6.71 11.94
C SER A 58 4.92 5.32 12.29
N ASN A 59 5.63 4.67 11.35
CA ASN A 59 6.30 3.38 11.57
C ASN A 59 7.63 3.50 12.37
N GLY A 60 8.02 4.71 12.80
CA GLY A 60 9.28 4.95 13.50
C GLY A 60 10.50 5.10 12.58
N THR A 61 10.33 4.98 11.25
CA THR A 61 11.39 5.25 10.27
C THR A 61 11.66 6.74 10.17
N ARG A 62 12.90 7.17 10.44
CA ARG A 62 13.35 8.55 10.25
C ARG A 62 13.82 8.73 8.82
N VAL A 63 13.19 9.64 8.10
CA VAL A 63 13.57 10.01 6.74
C VAL A 63 14.34 11.32 6.80
N MET A 64 15.55 11.32 6.24
CA MET A 64 16.43 12.48 6.15
C MET A 64 16.31 13.13 4.77
N MET A 65 16.64 14.42 4.68
CA MET A 65 16.53 15.22 3.45
C MET A 65 17.51 14.78 2.36
N ASN A 66 18.59 14.09 2.71
CA ASN A 66 19.59 13.56 1.79
C ASN A 66 19.21 12.20 1.17
N GLY A 67 17.99 11.70 1.42
CA GLY A 67 17.54 10.38 0.98
C GLY A 67 17.87 9.25 1.95
N LYS A 68 18.63 9.50 3.03
CA LYS A 68 18.91 8.48 4.05
C LYS A 68 17.65 8.23 4.88
N MET A 69 17.32 6.97 5.10
CA MET A 69 16.22 6.51 5.93
C MET A 69 16.76 5.59 7.00
N VAL A 70 16.43 5.85 8.25
CA VAL A 70 16.84 5.05 9.40
C VAL A 70 15.59 4.41 9.98
N MET A 71 15.45 3.10 9.83
CA MET A 71 14.33 2.36 10.38
C MET A 71 14.45 2.24 11.90
N LYS A 72 13.34 1.92 12.57
CA LYS A 72 13.31 1.73 14.03
C LYS A 72 14.29 0.65 14.51
N ASP A 73 14.53 -0.36 13.67
CA ASP A 73 15.49 -1.45 13.94
C ASP A 73 16.97 -1.00 13.85
N GLY A 74 17.23 0.26 13.50
CA GLY A 74 18.58 0.79 13.28
C GLY A 74 19.11 0.54 11.87
N LYS A 75 18.39 -0.22 11.04
CA LYS A 75 18.75 -0.43 9.63
C LYS A 75 18.61 0.87 8.84
N GLU A 76 19.71 1.25 8.21
CA GLU A 76 19.80 2.44 7.37
C GLU A 76 19.65 2.05 5.89
N MET A 77 18.88 2.82 5.14
CA MET A 77 18.68 2.66 3.70
C MET A 77 18.89 4.01 3.02
N GLN A 78 19.48 4.02 1.84
CA GLN A 78 19.66 5.23 1.05
C GLN A 78 18.71 5.19 -0.14
N LEU A 79 17.77 6.14 -0.18
CA LEU A 79 16.91 6.35 -1.32
C LEU A 79 17.71 7.05 -2.42
N GLN A 80 17.69 6.50 -3.63
CA GLN A 80 18.29 7.13 -4.81
C GLN A 80 17.26 7.92 -5.60
N GLU A 81 17.73 8.79 -6.50
CA GLU A 81 16.84 9.57 -7.35
C GLU A 81 15.95 8.68 -8.22
N GLY A 82 14.66 9.02 -8.26
CA GLY A 82 13.63 8.24 -8.91
C GLY A 82 13.09 7.11 -8.03
N GLN A 83 13.76 6.70 -6.96
CA GLN A 83 13.23 5.64 -6.08
C GLN A 83 12.11 6.14 -5.18
N ILE A 84 11.17 5.25 -4.89
CA ILE A 84 10.01 5.43 -4.04
C ILE A 84 10.08 4.36 -2.95
N MET A 85 10.08 4.77 -1.70
CA MET A 85 9.87 3.90 -0.55
C MET A 85 8.41 4.00 -0.13
N MET A 86 7.66 2.91 -0.28
CA MET A 86 6.29 2.81 0.21
C MET A 86 6.28 2.60 1.74
N LEU A 87 5.17 2.95 2.40
CA LEU A 87 4.97 2.66 3.83
C LEU A 87 5.09 1.17 4.18
N ASP A 88 4.77 0.28 3.23
CA ASP A 88 4.95 -1.18 3.32
C ASP A 88 6.44 -1.59 3.40
N GLY A 89 7.38 -0.66 3.23
CA GLY A 89 8.82 -0.95 3.16
C GLY A 89 9.27 -1.48 1.79
N LYS A 90 8.37 -1.54 0.82
CA LYS A 90 8.72 -1.82 -0.57
C LYS A 90 9.38 -0.63 -1.22
N LEU A 91 10.56 -0.90 -1.77
CA LEU A 91 11.31 0.05 -2.58
C LEU A 91 10.96 -0.22 -4.05
N ILE A 92 10.32 0.75 -4.67
CA ILE A 92 9.95 0.74 -6.09
C ILE A 92 10.76 1.82 -6.79
N GLU A 93 11.39 1.47 -7.89
CA GLU A 93 12.03 2.46 -8.76
C GLU A 93 10.91 3.17 -9.52
N GLY A 94 10.78 4.48 -9.33
CA GLY A 94 9.90 5.37 -10.07
C GLY A 94 10.42 5.57 -11.49
N GLY A 95 10.46 4.47 -12.24
CA GLY A 95 10.73 4.43 -13.66
C GLY A 95 9.50 4.91 -14.43
N LYS A 96 9.54 6.19 -14.79
CA LYS A 96 8.97 6.84 -15.98
C LYS A 96 7.62 6.38 -16.53
#